data_AF-A0AAE1EX07-F1
#
_entry.id   AF-A0AAE1EX07-F1
#
_cell.length_a   1.000
_cell.length_b   1.000
_cell.length_c   1.000
_cell.angle_alpha   90.00
_cell.angle_beta   90.00
_cell.angle_gamma   90.00
#
_symmetry.space_group_name_H-M   'P 1'
#
loop_
_entity.id
_entity.type
_entity.pdbx_description
1 polymer ?
#
loop_
_entity_poly.entity_id
_entity_poly.type
_entity_poly.pdbx_seq_one_letter_code
_entity_poly.pdbx_strand_id
1 'polypeptide(L)'
;MVLFNFDVRRFDIYRKVPKDLTQPTLTGALISVVCVVFMLLLFTSELLHFLSGEVVSELYVDNPGVSTERIPVYIKITLPRLKCDYIGLDIQDDLGRHEVGFVENTVKNPIGEEGCLFEANFLVNKVPGNFHVSTHSADKQPENIDFGHIIHEVRFGSKIDNPAVPGTFNPLYGRSKIDGNSLESHDYVMKVVPTIYEESNGKELLSYQYTFAYRSYVSFGHGGRVVPALWFRYDLTPITVKYHHKRPPFYSFITTVCAIVGGTFTVAGIVDSFIFTASEIFKKFELGKQS
;
A
#
# COMPACT_ATOMS: atom_id res chain seq x y z
N MET A 1 48.83 -2.40 -24.04
CA MET A 1 47.51 -3.06 -23.86
C MET A 1 47.80 -4.51 -23.49
N VAL A 2 47.85 -4.83 -22.19
CA VAL A 2 48.18 -6.17 -21.71
C VAL A 2 46.86 -6.95 -21.61
N LEU A 3 46.69 -7.91 -22.53
CA LEU A 3 45.61 -8.90 -22.46
C LEU A 3 45.93 -9.86 -21.30
N PHE A 4 45.21 -9.73 -20.19
CA PHE A 4 45.16 -10.78 -19.18
C PHE A 4 44.48 -12.01 -19.83
N ASN A 5 45.29 -12.96 -20.30
CA ASN A 5 44.80 -14.30 -20.64
C ASN A 5 44.43 -15.01 -19.32
N PHE A 6 43.15 -14.91 -18.95
CA PHE A 6 42.56 -15.66 -17.85
C PHE A 6 42.50 -17.16 -18.23
N ASP A 7 43.53 -17.92 -17.87
CA ASP A 7 43.52 -19.39 -18.00
C ASP A 7 42.73 -20.00 -16.82
N VAL A 8 41.44 -20.24 -17.06
CA VAL A 8 40.49 -20.81 -16.08
C VAL A 8 40.93 -22.21 -15.60
N ARG A 9 41.81 -22.90 -16.33
CA ARG A 9 42.31 -24.24 -15.96
C ARG A 9 43.15 -24.25 -14.68
N ARG A 10 43.71 -23.10 -14.26
CA ARG A 10 44.46 -22.98 -12.99
C ARG A 10 43.58 -22.94 -11.73
N PHE A 11 42.26 -22.76 -11.86
CA PHE A 11 41.32 -22.74 -10.73
C PHE A 11 40.67 -24.10 -10.43
N ASP A 12 41.08 -25.18 -11.12
CA ASP A 12 40.64 -26.53 -10.82
C ASP A 12 41.38 -27.06 -9.58
N ILE A 13 40.87 -26.70 -8.38
CA ILE A 13 41.45 -27.04 -7.07
C ILE A 13 41.28 -28.54 -6.76
N TYR A 14 40.39 -29.24 -7.46
CA TYR A 14 40.09 -30.64 -7.17
C TYR A 14 40.96 -31.60 -7.96
N ARG A 15 41.56 -32.58 -7.26
CA ARG A 15 42.33 -33.66 -7.88
C ARG A 15 41.38 -34.53 -8.70
N LYS A 16 41.56 -34.55 -10.03
CA LYS A 16 40.76 -35.40 -10.93
C LYS A 16 40.91 -36.86 -10.53
N VAL A 17 39.79 -37.51 -10.22
CA VAL A 17 39.76 -38.93 -9.92
C VAL A 17 40.04 -39.70 -11.22
N PRO A 18 40.94 -40.70 -11.21
CA PRO A 18 41.17 -41.55 -12.39
C PRO A 18 39.86 -42.18 -12.85
N LYS A 19 39.61 -42.18 -14.17
CA LYS A 19 38.36 -42.69 -14.76
C LYS A 19 38.12 -44.17 -14.43
N ASP A 20 39.17 -44.91 -14.11
CA ASP A 20 39.13 -46.33 -13.75
C ASP A 20 38.54 -46.58 -12.34
N LEU A 21 38.44 -45.54 -11.51
CA LEU A 21 37.84 -45.58 -10.17
C LEU A 21 36.44 -44.97 -10.12
N THR A 22 35.94 -44.42 -11.23
CA THR A 22 34.61 -43.80 -11.32
C THR A 22 33.71 -44.62 -12.23
N GLN A 23 32.72 -45.32 -11.68
CA GLN A 23 31.66 -45.93 -12.48
C GLN A 23 30.47 -44.96 -12.59
N PRO A 24 30.05 -44.57 -13.81
CA PRO A 24 28.89 -43.71 -13.98
C PRO A 24 27.60 -44.46 -13.58
N THR A 25 26.81 -43.86 -12.71
CA THR A 25 25.49 -44.37 -12.32
C THR A 25 24.38 -43.61 -13.03
N LEU A 26 23.35 -44.33 -13.49
CA LEU A 26 22.20 -43.72 -14.17
C LEU A 26 21.38 -42.85 -13.21
N THR A 27 21.31 -43.25 -11.94
CA THR A 27 20.70 -42.46 -10.85
C THR A 27 21.44 -41.15 -10.60
N GLY A 28 22.78 -41.18 -10.54
CA GLY A 28 23.59 -39.98 -10.36
C GLY A 28 23.46 -38.99 -11.53
N ALA A 29 23.34 -39.50 -12.77
CA ALA A 29 23.07 -38.68 -13.94
C ALA A 29 21.69 -37.99 -13.85
N LEU A 30 20.64 -38.72 -13.46
CA LEU A 30 19.30 -38.16 -13.29
C LEU A 30 19.26 -37.08 -12.20
N ILE A 31 19.86 -37.36 -11.03
CA ILE A 31 19.95 -36.40 -9.92
C ILE A 31 20.68 -35.13 -10.37
N SER A 32 21.78 -35.28 -11.11
CA SER A 32 22.56 -34.13 -11.63
C SER A 32 21.73 -33.26 -12.57
N VAL A 33 20.96 -33.85 -13.49
CA VAL A 33 20.07 -33.08 -14.40
C VAL A 33 19.00 -32.34 -13.62
N VAL A 34 18.36 -32.99 -12.65
CA VAL A 34 17.33 -32.36 -11.79
C VAL A 34 17.93 -31.21 -11.00
N CYS A 35 19.12 -31.38 -10.41
CA CYS A 35 19.81 -30.33 -9.66
C CYS A 35 20.17 -29.13 -10.54
N VAL A 36 20.64 -29.34 -11.77
CA VAL A 36 20.95 -28.26 -12.71
C VAL A 36 19.69 -27.47 -13.08
N VAL A 37 18.59 -28.16 -13.39
CA VAL A 37 17.30 -27.51 -13.68
C VAL A 37 16.83 -26.70 -12.48
N PHE A 38 16.90 -27.27 -11.27
CA PHE A 38 16.51 -26.59 -10.04
C PHE A 38 17.37 -25.35 -9.74
N MET A 39 18.69 -25.45 -9.89
CA MET A 39 19.60 -24.30 -9.73
C MET A 39 19.30 -23.20 -10.73
N LEU A 40 19.03 -23.53 -11.99
CA LEU A 40 18.66 -22.54 -13.01
C LEU A 40 17.33 -21.84 -12.67
N LEU A 41 16.33 -22.58 -12.19
CA LEU A 41 15.05 -22.01 -11.78
C LEU A 41 15.23 -21.05 -10.59
N LEU A 42 15.95 -21.45 -9.55
CA LEU A 42 16.20 -20.57 -8.40
C LEU A 42 17.05 -19.35 -8.77
N PHE A 43 18.08 -19.54 -9.60
CA PHE A 43 18.92 -18.44 -10.07
C PHE A 43 18.13 -17.43 -10.90
N THR A 44 17.28 -17.90 -11.83
CA THR A 44 16.44 -17.01 -12.63
C THR A 44 15.43 -16.26 -11.78
N SER A 45 14.81 -16.92 -10.80
CA SER A 45 13.92 -16.27 -9.84
C SER A 45 14.63 -15.17 -9.04
N GLU A 46 15.81 -15.48 -8.50
CA GLU A 46 16.61 -14.53 -7.71
C GLU A 46 17.13 -13.36 -8.57
N LEU A 47 17.53 -13.64 -9.81
CA LEU A 47 17.94 -12.60 -10.77
C LEU A 47 16.78 -11.65 -11.08
N LEU A 48 15.59 -12.18 -11.32
CA LEU A 48 14.40 -11.35 -11.56
C LEU A 48 14.05 -10.51 -10.33
N HIS A 49 14.14 -11.08 -9.12
CA HIS A 49 13.89 -10.36 -7.86
C HIS A 49 14.92 -9.24 -7.62
N PHE A 50 16.20 -9.52 -7.86
CA PHE A 50 17.29 -8.53 -7.78
C PHE A 50 17.08 -7.36 -8.75
N LEU A 51 16.53 -7.63 -9.94
CA LEU A 51 16.27 -6.62 -10.97
C LEU A 51 14.97 -5.82 -10.75
N SER A 52 13.91 -6.43 -10.20
CA SER A 52 12.60 -5.78 -10.06
C SER A 52 12.58 -4.69 -8.98
N GLY A 53 13.40 -4.82 -7.94
CA GLY A 53 13.37 -3.91 -6.78
C GLY A 53 12.07 -4.02 -5.97
N GLU A 54 12.08 -3.53 -4.73
CA GLU A 54 10.92 -3.59 -3.84
C GLU A 54 10.58 -2.20 -3.30
N VAL A 55 9.29 -1.93 -3.11
CA VAL A 55 8.82 -0.71 -2.44
C VAL A 55 8.84 -0.97 -0.94
N VAL A 56 9.67 -0.23 -0.22
CA VAL A 56 9.78 -0.32 1.23
C VAL A 56 9.21 0.94 1.88
N SER A 57 8.60 0.76 3.06
CA SER A 57 8.09 1.86 3.88
C SER A 57 9.05 2.16 5.02
N GLU A 58 9.45 3.41 5.16
CA GLU A 58 10.23 3.91 6.30
C GLU A 58 9.45 5.03 7.01
N LEU A 59 9.58 5.10 8.34
CA LEU A 59 8.88 6.07 9.19
C LEU A 59 9.84 7.17 9.62
N TYR A 60 9.39 8.41 9.50
CA TYR A 60 10.17 9.59 9.83
C TYR A 60 9.33 10.56 10.67
N VAL A 61 9.98 11.39 11.47
CA VAL A 61 9.31 12.52 12.12
C VAL A 61 9.08 13.59 11.05
N ASP A 62 7.84 14.08 10.95
CA ASP A 62 7.51 15.12 9.99
C ASP A 62 8.36 16.36 10.24
N ASN A 63 9.00 16.87 9.19
CA ASN A 63 9.86 18.04 9.27
C ASN A 63 9.12 19.23 8.60
N PRO A 64 8.65 20.22 9.38
CA PRO A 64 7.73 21.24 8.88
C PRO A 64 8.34 22.16 7.80
N GLY A 65 9.67 22.20 7.64
CA GLY A 65 10.35 23.12 6.73
C GLY A 65 10.37 22.73 5.24
N VAL A 66 9.93 21.53 4.87
CA VAL A 66 10.05 21.00 3.48
C VAL A 66 8.72 20.97 2.73
N SER A 67 7.59 21.09 3.43
CA SER A 67 6.26 20.82 2.87
C SER A 67 5.37 22.07 2.84
N THR A 68 4.43 22.15 1.89
CA THR A 68 3.50 23.28 1.75
C THR A 68 2.70 23.52 3.03
N GLU A 69 2.46 24.75 3.47
CA GLU A 69 1.70 25.03 4.72
C GLU A 69 0.24 24.53 4.70
N ARG A 70 -0.28 24.23 3.50
CA ARG A 70 -1.65 23.78 3.27
C ARG A 70 -1.68 22.40 2.60
N ILE A 71 -2.76 21.67 2.87
CA ILE A 71 -3.07 20.35 2.33
C ILE A 71 -4.24 20.51 1.35
N PRO A 72 -4.10 20.07 0.09
CA PRO A 72 -5.23 20.00 -0.82
C PRO A 72 -6.16 18.85 -0.41
N VAL A 73 -7.45 19.12 -0.33
CA VAL A 73 -8.51 18.18 0.01
C VAL A 73 -9.48 18.11 -1.16
N TYR A 74 -9.84 16.89 -1.53
CA TYR A 74 -10.89 16.61 -2.50
C TYR A 74 -11.97 15.77 -1.85
N ILE A 75 -13.22 16.19 -2.01
CA ILE A 75 -14.38 15.43 -1.55
C ILE A 75 -15.34 15.19 -2.70
N LYS A 76 -15.96 14.00 -2.71
CA LYS A 76 -17.05 13.61 -3.59
C LYS A 76 -18.07 12.82 -2.77
N ILE A 77 -19.24 13.40 -2.58
CA ILE A 77 -20.31 12.83 -1.77
C ILE A 77 -21.66 12.96 -2.48
N THR A 78 -22.56 12.03 -2.23
CA THR A 78 -23.95 12.09 -2.69
C THR A 78 -24.88 12.27 -1.50
N LEU A 79 -25.74 13.26 -1.55
CA LEU A 79 -26.86 13.45 -0.61
C LEU A 79 -28.18 13.23 -1.38
N PRO A 80 -28.80 12.04 -1.31
CA PRO A 80 -29.98 11.73 -2.12
C PRO A 80 -31.26 12.47 -1.70
N ARG A 81 -31.30 13.00 -0.47
CA ARG A 81 -32.48 13.67 0.12
C ARG A 81 -32.23 15.15 0.44
N LEU A 82 -31.23 15.76 -0.21
CA LEU A 82 -30.91 17.19 -0.07
C LEU A 82 -30.51 17.80 -1.42
N LYS A 83 -31.25 18.83 -1.84
CA LYS A 83 -31.01 19.54 -3.11
C LYS A 83 -29.70 20.33 -3.06
N CYS A 84 -29.08 20.48 -4.23
CA CYS A 84 -27.82 21.22 -4.39
C CYS A 84 -27.86 22.69 -3.91
N ASP A 85 -29.02 23.34 -4.05
CA ASP A 85 -29.24 24.73 -3.60
C ASP A 85 -29.10 24.89 -2.07
N TYR A 86 -29.22 23.80 -1.31
CA TYR A 86 -29.22 23.79 0.15
C TYR A 86 -27.89 23.30 0.75
N ILE A 87 -26.86 23.12 -0.08
CA ILE A 87 -25.57 22.56 0.34
C ILE A 87 -24.52 23.68 0.39
N GLY A 88 -23.92 23.90 1.55
CA GLY A 88 -22.73 24.73 1.73
C GLY A 88 -21.57 23.92 2.30
N LEU A 89 -20.34 24.32 2.00
CA LEU A 89 -19.12 23.75 2.57
C LEU A 89 -18.46 24.80 3.47
N ASP A 90 -18.18 24.42 4.71
CA ASP A 90 -17.52 25.28 5.69
C ASP A 90 -16.16 24.70 6.05
N ILE A 91 -15.18 25.57 6.26
CA ILE A 91 -13.82 25.20 6.65
C ILE A 91 -13.45 25.95 7.92
N GLN A 92 -13.00 25.24 8.94
CA GLN A 92 -12.59 25.80 10.21
C GLN A 92 -11.34 25.10 10.74
N ASP A 93 -10.42 25.85 11.34
CA ASP A 93 -9.25 25.27 12.01
C ASP A 93 -8.96 25.90 13.38
N ASP A 94 -8.09 25.23 14.13
CA ASP A 94 -7.71 25.65 15.49
C ASP A 94 -6.82 26.90 15.50
N LEU A 95 -6.28 27.33 14.35
CA LEU A 95 -5.57 28.60 14.19
C LEU A 95 -6.51 29.79 13.98
N GLY A 96 -7.83 29.57 14.00
CA GLY A 96 -8.84 30.60 13.91
C GLY A 96 -9.26 30.94 12.48
N ARG A 97 -8.87 30.15 11.47
CA ARG A 97 -9.49 30.25 10.15
C ARG A 97 -10.93 29.79 10.27
N HIS A 98 -11.85 30.58 9.73
CA HIS A 98 -13.25 30.22 9.60
C HIS A 98 -13.77 30.78 8.27
N GLU A 99 -14.09 29.89 7.35
CA GLU A 99 -14.57 30.21 6.02
C GLU A 99 -15.91 29.53 5.83
N VAL A 100 -16.97 30.35 5.74
CA VAL A 100 -18.36 29.91 5.65
C VAL A 100 -18.77 29.93 4.18
N GLY A 101 -19.37 28.83 3.71
CA GLY A 101 -19.94 28.77 2.36
C GLY A 101 -18.89 28.85 1.24
N PHE A 102 -17.83 28.03 1.33
CA PHE A 102 -16.82 27.91 0.28
C PHE A 102 -17.46 27.48 -1.06
N VAL A 103 -17.31 28.32 -2.09
CA VAL A 103 -17.90 28.10 -3.43
C VAL A 103 -16.86 27.75 -4.50
N GLU A 104 -15.63 28.23 -4.36
CA GLU A 104 -14.59 28.04 -5.38
C GLU A 104 -14.31 26.55 -5.62
N ASN A 105 -14.15 26.12 -6.87
CA ASN A 105 -13.88 24.71 -7.22
C ASN A 105 -14.88 23.70 -6.61
N THR A 106 -16.12 24.13 -6.39
CA THR A 106 -17.25 23.25 -6.05
C THR A 106 -18.07 22.94 -7.31
N VAL A 107 -18.51 21.70 -7.42
CA VAL A 107 -19.39 21.22 -8.48
C VAL A 107 -20.59 20.54 -7.82
N LYS A 108 -21.78 21.02 -8.18
CA LYS A 108 -23.06 20.55 -7.63
C LYS A 108 -23.90 20.00 -8.77
N ASN A 109 -24.03 18.68 -8.85
CA ASN A 109 -24.80 18.00 -9.88
C ASN A 109 -26.11 17.45 -9.28
N PRO A 110 -27.29 17.91 -9.71
CA PRO A 110 -28.57 17.41 -9.21
C PRO A 110 -28.73 15.91 -9.50
N ILE A 111 -29.29 15.16 -8.55
CA ILE A 111 -29.66 13.75 -8.72
C ILE A 111 -31.16 13.61 -8.47
N GLY A 112 -31.92 13.31 -9.52
CA GLY A 112 -33.38 13.29 -9.43
C GLY A 112 -33.94 14.66 -9.05
N GLU A 113 -35.08 14.68 -8.34
CA GLU A 113 -35.74 15.93 -7.95
C GLU A 113 -35.20 16.52 -6.63
N GLU A 114 -34.65 15.67 -5.75
CA GLU A 114 -34.31 16.05 -4.37
C GLU A 114 -32.85 15.79 -3.96
N GLY A 115 -32.06 15.11 -4.79
CA GLY A 115 -30.68 14.75 -4.44
C GLY A 115 -29.61 15.64 -5.06
N CYS A 116 -28.39 15.53 -4.54
CA CYS A 116 -27.21 16.21 -5.07
C CYS A 116 -25.96 15.32 -5.00
N LEU A 117 -25.20 15.29 -6.09
CA LEU A 117 -23.80 14.88 -6.10
C LEU A 117 -22.95 16.14 -5.91
N PHE A 118 -22.24 16.22 -4.79
CA PHE A 118 -21.40 17.34 -4.42
C PHE A 118 -19.93 16.95 -4.51
N GLU A 119 -19.17 17.73 -5.27
CA GLU A 119 -17.72 17.61 -5.44
C GLU A 119 -17.06 18.93 -5.07
N ALA A 120 -15.95 18.90 -4.34
CA ALA A 120 -15.21 20.11 -3.98
C ALA A 120 -13.70 19.86 -3.87
N ASN A 121 -12.91 20.82 -4.34
CA ASN A 121 -11.46 20.88 -4.14
C ASN A 121 -11.09 22.14 -3.36
N PHE A 122 -10.45 21.99 -2.21
CA PHE A 122 -10.10 23.11 -1.34
C PHE A 122 -8.79 22.87 -0.59
N LEU A 123 -8.27 23.91 0.06
CA LEU A 123 -7.04 23.85 0.84
C LEU A 123 -7.34 23.98 2.33
N VAL A 124 -6.87 23.05 3.14
CA VAL A 124 -6.90 23.13 4.60
C VAL A 124 -5.52 23.41 5.16
N ASN A 125 -5.43 24.05 6.33
CA ASN A 125 -4.15 24.31 6.97
C ASN A 125 -3.61 23.02 7.62
N LYS A 126 -2.29 22.93 7.77
CA LYS A 126 -1.60 21.83 8.46
C LYS A 126 -1.72 21.88 9.99
N VAL A 127 -2.93 22.05 10.47
CA VAL A 127 -3.29 22.07 11.89
C VAL A 127 -4.60 21.33 12.08
N PRO A 128 -4.91 20.83 13.29
CA PRO A 128 -6.20 20.24 13.57
C PRO A 128 -7.34 21.19 13.20
N GLY A 129 -8.42 20.62 12.67
CA GLY A 129 -9.54 21.40 12.17
C GLY A 129 -10.68 20.53 11.69
N ASN A 130 -11.61 21.16 10.97
CA ASN A 130 -12.72 20.48 10.35
C ASN A 130 -13.15 21.17 9.06
N PHE A 131 -13.70 20.37 8.15
CA PHE A 131 -14.58 20.88 7.12
C PHE A 131 -15.91 20.16 7.25
N HIS A 132 -17.00 20.86 6.98
CA HIS A 132 -18.32 20.27 7.14
C HIS A 132 -19.29 20.78 6.09
N VAL A 133 -20.22 19.91 5.72
CA VAL A 133 -21.29 20.22 4.78
C VAL A 133 -22.53 20.53 5.59
N SER A 134 -23.12 21.70 5.33
CA SER A 134 -24.19 22.27 6.14
C SER A 134 -25.22 22.98 5.27
N THR A 135 -26.43 23.20 5.80
CA THR A 135 -27.44 24.03 5.12
C THR A 135 -27.29 25.51 5.46
N HIS A 136 -26.76 25.84 6.64
CA HIS A 136 -26.68 27.23 7.11
C HIS A 136 -25.76 28.12 6.25
N SER A 137 -24.88 27.48 5.47
CA SER A 137 -23.94 28.13 4.57
C SER A 137 -24.41 28.15 3.11
N ALA A 138 -25.67 27.78 2.87
CA ALA A 138 -26.32 27.84 1.57
C ALA A 138 -27.27 29.05 1.48
N ASP A 139 -27.46 29.53 0.26
CA ASP A 139 -28.29 30.72 -0.02
C ASP A 139 -29.77 30.52 0.33
N LYS A 140 -30.24 29.27 0.28
CA LYS A 140 -31.62 28.88 0.62
C LYS A 140 -31.61 27.89 1.76
N GLN A 141 -32.63 27.97 2.60
CA GLN A 141 -32.84 27.01 3.70
C GLN A 141 -34.00 26.07 3.34
N PRO A 142 -33.83 24.74 3.46
CA PRO A 142 -34.92 23.81 3.26
C PRO A 142 -35.83 23.76 4.51
N GLU A 143 -37.08 23.34 4.32
CA GLU A 143 -38.01 23.11 5.43
C GLU A 143 -37.68 21.81 6.19
N ASN A 144 -37.27 20.77 5.45
CA ASN A 144 -36.84 19.49 5.98
C ASN A 144 -35.36 19.27 5.64
N ILE A 145 -34.56 18.89 6.65
CA ILE A 145 -33.14 18.63 6.48
C ILE A 145 -32.87 17.15 6.70
N ASP A 146 -32.12 16.55 5.79
CA ASP A 146 -31.67 15.16 5.89
C ASP A 146 -30.25 15.04 5.31
N PHE A 147 -29.30 14.72 6.18
CA PHE A 147 -27.88 14.54 5.81
C PHE A 147 -27.51 13.07 5.56
N GLY A 148 -28.50 12.20 5.31
CA GLY A 148 -28.24 10.88 4.76
C GLY A 148 -27.40 10.99 3.49
N HIS A 149 -26.29 10.28 3.43
CA HIS A 149 -25.27 10.50 2.42
C HIS A 149 -24.54 9.21 2.04
N ILE A 150 -23.84 9.27 0.90
CA ILE A 150 -22.91 8.26 0.40
C ILE A 150 -21.59 8.96 0.11
N ILE A 151 -20.51 8.48 0.71
CA ILE A 151 -19.16 9.01 0.50
C ILE A 151 -18.50 8.22 -0.63
N HIS A 152 -18.13 8.90 -1.71
CA HIS A 152 -17.37 8.29 -2.81
C HIS A 152 -15.89 8.55 -2.62
N GLU A 153 -15.48 9.76 -2.29
CA GLU A 153 -14.08 10.08 -2.07
C GLU A 153 -13.90 11.17 -1.02
N VAL A 154 -12.99 10.95 -0.10
CA VAL A 154 -12.39 12.00 0.73
C VAL A 154 -10.89 11.79 0.66
N ARG A 155 -10.19 12.66 -0.05
CA ARG A 155 -8.77 12.53 -0.35
C ARG A 155 -8.02 13.76 0.12
N PHE A 156 -6.87 13.51 0.74
CA PHE A 156 -5.92 14.52 1.17
C PHE A 156 -4.63 14.36 0.34
N GLY A 157 -4.11 15.45 -0.22
CA GLY A 157 -2.91 15.42 -1.04
C GLY A 157 -3.14 14.83 -2.44
N SER A 158 -2.06 14.40 -3.08
CA SER A 158 -2.08 13.83 -4.43
C SER A 158 -2.70 12.43 -4.44
N LYS A 159 -3.31 12.05 -5.57
CA LYS A 159 -3.79 10.68 -5.79
C LYS A 159 -2.60 9.76 -6.08
N ILE A 160 -2.50 8.65 -5.36
CA ILE A 160 -1.50 7.60 -5.59
C ILE A 160 -2.24 6.42 -6.22
N ASP A 161 -2.00 6.19 -7.52
CA ASP A 161 -2.62 5.10 -8.30
C ASP A 161 -1.74 3.85 -8.40
N ASN A 162 -0.63 3.80 -7.65
CA ASN A 162 0.28 2.67 -7.68
C ASN A 162 -0.19 1.55 -6.73
N PRO A 163 -0.58 0.36 -7.25
CA PRO A 163 -1.00 -0.77 -6.40
C PRO A 163 0.12 -1.33 -5.51
N ALA A 164 1.39 -1.03 -5.81
CA ALA A 164 2.53 -1.44 -5.00
C ALA A 164 2.70 -0.61 -3.71
N VAL A 165 1.94 0.48 -3.55
CA VAL A 165 1.94 1.27 -2.31
C VAL A 165 0.78 0.79 -1.43
N PRO A 166 1.04 -0.06 -0.43
CA PRO A 166 -0.01 -0.49 0.49
C PRO A 166 -0.40 0.71 1.36
N GLY A 167 -1.66 1.14 1.28
CA GLY A 167 -2.10 2.26 2.08
C GLY A 167 -3.61 2.51 2.04
N THR A 168 -4.09 3.18 3.09
CA THR A 168 -5.50 3.51 3.26
C THR A 168 -5.72 4.99 2.93
N PHE A 169 -5.73 5.30 1.63
CA PHE A 169 -5.84 6.69 1.13
C PHE A 169 -7.28 7.21 1.00
N ASN A 170 -8.27 6.30 0.95
CA ASN A 170 -9.70 6.64 0.90
C ASN A 170 -10.54 5.59 1.68
N PRO A 171 -10.34 5.43 3.00
CA PRO A 171 -11.09 4.49 3.85
C PRO A 171 -12.61 4.76 3.92
N LEU A 172 -13.04 5.98 3.57
CA LEU A 172 -14.45 6.36 3.56
C LEU A 172 -15.16 5.99 2.25
N TYR A 173 -14.44 5.47 1.25
CA TYR A 173 -15.02 5.03 -0.01
C TYR A 173 -16.20 4.07 0.22
N GLY A 174 -17.34 4.39 -0.38
CA GLY A 174 -18.56 3.57 -0.34
C GLY A 174 -19.28 3.56 1.01
N ARG A 175 -18.88 4.38 1.99
CA ARG A 175 -19.62 4.48 3.26
C ARG A 175 -20.92 5.23 3.04
N SER A 176 -22.01 4.68 3.57
CA SER A 176 -23.36 5.23 3.43
C SER A 176 -24.06 5.34 4.78
N LYS A 177 -24.86 6.39 4.94
CA LYS A 177 -25.74 6.64 6.10
C LYS A 177 -27.14 7.08 5.67
N ILE A 178 -27.63 6.52 4.57
CA ILE A 178 -29.00 6.77 4.07
C ILE A 178 -30.10 6.23 5.00
N ASP A 179 -29.80 5.18 5.78
CA ASP A 179 -30.76 4.56 6.70
C ASP A 179 -30.81 5.23 8.09
N GLY A 180 -30.05 6.31 8.28
CA GLY A 180 -30.02 7.07 9.53
C GLY A 180 -31.24 7.96 9.72
N ASN A 181 -31.40 8.46 10.94
CA ASN A 181 -32.39 9.48 11.25
C ASN A 181 -32.00 10.81 10.57
N SER A 182 -32.93 11.45 9.87
CA SER A 182 -32.71 12.70 9.12
C SER A 182 -32.22 13.86 9.99
N LEU A 183 -32.57 13.85 11.27
CA LEU A 183 -32.21 14.88 12.26
C LEU A 183 -30.81 14.69 12.86
N GLU A 184 -30.13 13.59 12.57
CA GLU A 184 -28.79 13.33 13.07
C GLU A 184 -27.72 14.08 12.26
N SER A 185 -26.77 14.66 12.99
CA SER A 185 -25.47 15.02 12.42
C SER A 185 -24.62 13.77 12.29
N HIS A 186 -23.82 13.71 11.23
CA HIS A 186 -22.84 12.65 11.00
C HIS A 186 -21.45 13.23 11.18
N ASP A 187 -20.65 12.65 12.06
CA ASP A 187 -19.32 13.18 12.39
C ASP A 187 -18.25 12.12 12.22
N TYR A 188 -17.36 12.39 11.27
CA TYR A 188 -16.21 11.59 10.90
C TYR A 188 -14.95 12.23 11.46
N VAL A 189 -14.39 11.63 12.50
CA VAL A 189 -13.13 12.06 13.11
C VAL A 189 -11.99 11.28 12.46
N MET A 190 -11.11 11.99 11.76
CA MET A 190 -10.04 11.42 10.95
C MET A 190 -8.68 11.73 11.58
N LYS A 191 -7.84 10.70 11.68
CA LYS A 191 -6.41 10.84 12.01
C LYS A 191 -5.60 10.71 10.74
N VAL A 192 -5.01 11.82 10.30
CA VAL A 192 -4.35 12.00 9.01
C VAL A 192 -2.84 11.85 9.17
N VAL A 193 -2.24 11.00 8.34
CA VAL A 193 -0.81 10.66 8.35
C VAL A 193 -0.19 11.09 7.02
N PRO A 194 0.74 12.05 7.02
CA PRO A 194 1.50 12.41 5.83
C PRO A 194 2.20 11.19 5.21
N THR A 195 2.11 11.06 3.89
CA THR A 195 2.69 9.94 3.15
C THR A 195 3.40 10.46 1.91
N ILE A 196 4.70 10.16 1.79
CA ILE A 196 5.52 10.53 0.64
C ILE A 196 5.76 9.26 -0.18
N TYR A 197 5.46 9.30 -1.47
CA TYR A 197 5.82 8.23 -2.40
C TYR A 197 6.87 8.73 -3.38
N GLU A 198 8.05 8.09 -3.37
CA GLU A 198 9.13 8.36 -4.30
C GLU A 198 9.00 7.42 -5.51
N GLU A 199 8.61 7.97 -6.65
CA GLU A 199 8.55 7.25 -7.92
C GLU A 199 9.96 6.85 -8.40
N SER A 200 10.04 5.85 -9.29
CA SER A 200 11.33 5.39 -9.86
C SER A 200 12.09 6.45 -10.65
N ASN A 201 11.43 7.55 -11.05
CA ASN A 201 12.03 8.72 -11.71
C ASN A 201 12.62 9.75 -10.72
N GLY A 202 12.54 9.49 -9.41
CA GLY A 202 12.97 10.41 -8.35
C GLY A 202 11.96 11.51 -8.00
N LYS A 203 10.76 11.50 -8.59
CA LYS A 203 9.68 12.42 -8.25
C LYS A 203 9.03 11.98 -6.95
N GLU A 204 8.95 12.90 -5.99
CA GLU A 204 8.20 12.69 -4.76
C GLU A 204 6.76 13.17 -4.90
N LEU A 205 5.81 12.28 -4.60
CA LEU A 205 4.38 12.57 -4.52
C LEU A 205 3.97 12.64 -3.04
N LEU A 206 3.48 13.81 -2.63
CA LEU A 206 2.92 14.00 -1.29
C LEU A 206 1.42 13.65 -1.31
N SER A 207 1.05 12.67 -0.50
CA SER A 207 -0.32 12.24 -0.22
C SER A 207 -0.51 12.10 1.29
N TYR A 208 -1.71 11.74 1.71
CA TYR A 208 -2.00 11.51 3.11
C TYR A 208 -2.92 10.31 3.24
N GLN A 209 -2.54 9.40 4.13
CA GLN A 209 -3.40 8.32 4.57
C GLN A 209 -4.21 8.79 5.77
N TYR A 210 -5.33 8.15 6.03
CA TYR A 210 -6.04 8.42 7.28
C TYR A 210 -6.79 7.20 7.79
N THR A 211 -7.08 7.23 9.09
CA THR A 211 -8.06 6.36 9.72
C THR A 211 -9.23 7.21 10.20
N PHE A 212 -10.39 6.62 10.41
CA PHE A 212 -11.57 7.37 10.84
C PHE A 212 -12.34 6.65 11.95
N ALA A 213 -13.01 7.46 12.78
CA ALA A 213 -14.06 7.04 13.69
C ALA A 213 -15.35 7.76 13.32
N TYR A 214 -16.49 7.09 13.44
CA TYR A 214 -17.81 7.64 13.12
C TYR A 214 -18.65 7.76 14.39
N ARG A 215 -19.35 8.88 14.52
CA ARG A 215 -20.45 9.07 15.48
C ARG A 215 -21.62 9.78 14.82
N SER A 216 -22.84 9.54 15.30
CA SER A 216 -24.00 10.39 15.01
C SER A 216 -24.65 10.89 16.28
N TYR A 217 -25.22 12.10 16.20
CA TYR A 217 -25.87 12.78 17.30
C TYR A 217 -26.82 13.85 16.79
N VAL A 218 -27.85 14.18 17.57
CA VAL A 218 -28.73 15.32 17.28
C VAL A 218 -28.10 16.58 17.88
N SER A 219 -28.00 17.64 17.10
CA SER A 219 -27.43 18.92 17.53
C SER A 219 -28.47 20.03 17.46
N PHE A 220 -28.52 20.89 18.50
CA PHE A 220 -29.44 22.00 18.59
C PHE A 220 -28.67 23.33 18.46
N GLY A 221 -29.15 24.22 17.59
CA GLY A 221 -28.65 25.58 17.48
C GLY A 221 -29.19 26.50 18.58
N HIS A 222 -28.68 27.74 18.63
CA HIS A 222 -29.04 28.75 19.63
C HIS A 222 -30.55 29.05 19.74
N GLY A 223 -31.33 28.76 18.70
CA GLY A 223 -32.79 28.91 18.68
C GLY A 223 -33.58 27.63 18.98
N GLY A 224 -32.96 26.58 19.52
CA GLY A 224 -33.61 25.30 19.80
C GLY A 224 -33.97 24.46 18.56
N ARG A 225 -33.64 24.95 17.36
CA ARG A 225 -33.81 24.20 16.10
C ARG A 225 -32.70 23.17 15.96
N VAL A 226 -33.05 22.00 15.44
CA VAL A 226 -32.06 20.98 15.07
C VAL A 226 -31.32 21.47 13.82
N VAL A 227 -30.00 21.49 13.87
CA VAL A 227 -29.15 21.89 12.73
C VAL A 227 -28.20 20.73 12.43
N PRO A 228 -28.67 19.71 11.70
CA PRO A 228 -27.81 18.60 11.33
C PRO A 228 -26.77 19.06 10.31
N ALA A 229 -25.62 18.40 10.31
CA ALA A 229 -24.55 18.64 9.35
C ALA A 229 -23.69 17.38 9.21
N LEU A 230 -22.93 17.33 8.11
CA LEU A 230 -21.96 16.28 7.83
C LEU A 230 -20.56 16.81 8.12
N TRP A 231 -19.96 16.36 9.22
CA TRP A 231 -18.68 16.83 9.73
C TRP A 231 -17.53 15.90 9.36
N PHE A 232 -16.43 16.50 8.92
CA PHE A 232 -15.15 15.85 8.71
C PHE A 232 -14.10 16.56 9.56
N ARG A 233 -13.84 16.04 10.75
CA ARG A 233 -12.81 16.55 11.66
C ARG A 233 -11.51 15.86 11.35
N TYR A 234 -10.42 16.61 11.20
CA TYR A 234 -9.12 16.05 10.88
C TYR A 234 -8.07 16.50 11.89
N ASP A 235 -7.16 15.60 12.23
CA ASP A 235 -6.01 15.84 13.09
C ASP A 235 -4.79 15.15 12.50
N LEU A 236 -3.66 15.84 12.49
CA LEU A 236 -2.43 15.41 11.83
C LEU A 236 -1.52 14.69 12.80
N THR A 237 -1.01 13.53 12.41
CA THR A 237 0.00 12.81 13.19
C THR A 237 1.39 13.38 12.92
N PRO A 238 2.28 13.43 13.92
CA PRO A 238 3.66 13.94 13.76
C PRO A 238 4.60 12.97 13.02
N ILE A 239 4.07 11.86 12.48
CA ILE A 239 4.84 10.80 11.82
C ILE A 239 4.51 10.83 10.33
N THR A 240 5.53 10.73 9.48
CA THR A 240 5.42 10.62 8.03
C THR A 240 5.85 9.24 7.57
N VAL A 241 5.09 8.64 6.66
CA VAL A 241 5.44 7.38 6.00
C VAL A 241 6.06 7.69 4.64
N LYS A 242 7.32 7.33 4.39
CA LYS A 242 7.94 7.45 3.07
C LYS A 242 8.08 6.09 2.42
N TYR A 243 7.45 5.92 1.27
CA TYR A 243 7.59 4.77 0.39
C TYR A 243 8.61 5.09 -0.69
N HIS A 244 9.64 4.26 -0.82
CA HIS A 244 10.65 4.42 -1.85
C HIS A 244 11.08 3.06 -2.40
N HIS A 245 11.61 3.07 -3.62
CA HIS A 245 12.15 1.86 -4.25
C HIS A 245 13.55 1.56 -3.68
N LYS A 246 13.68 0.43 -2.99
CA LYS A 246 14.95 -0.07 -2.50
C LYS A 246 15.35 -1.30 -3.28
N ARG A 247 16.58 -1.29 -3.81
CA ARG A 247 17.18 -2.47 -4.42
C ARG A 247 18.10 -3.15 -3.42
N PRO A 248 18.08 -4.49 -3.35
CA PRO A 248 19.05 -5.20 -2.54
C PRO A 248 20.47 -4.89 -3.03
N PRO A 249 21.44 -4.72 -2.13
CA PRO A 249 22.83 -4.48 -2.52
C PRO A 249 23.40 -5.74 -3.18
N PHE A 250 24.39 -5.54 -4.07
CA PHE A 250 24.95 -6.62 -4.90
C PHE A 250 25.51 -7.80 -4.10
N TYR A 251 26.04 -7.57 -2.89
CA TYR A 251 26.51 -8.65 -2.04
C TYR A 251 25.40 -9.62 -1.63
N SER A 252 24.16 -9.13 -1.47
CA SER A 252 23.00 -9.95 -1.12
C SER A 252 22.75 -10.99 -2.21
N PHE A 253 22.83 -10.57 -3.47
CA PHE A 253 22.68 -11.45 -4.64
C PHE A 253 23.80 -12.51 -4.71
N ILE A 254 25.06 -12.12 -4.49
CA ILE A 254 26.16 -13.10 -4.48
C ILE A 254 25.94 -14.12 -3.36
N THR A 255 25.53 -13.68 -2.16
CA THR A 255 25.30 -14.59 -1.04
C THR A 255 24.15 -15.57 -1.30
N THR A 256 23.06 -15.13 -1.94
CA THR A 256 21.95 -16.03 -2.30
C THR A 256 22.35 -17.01 -3.41
N VAL A 257 23.14 -16.59 -4.41
CA VAL A 257 23.69 -17.51 -5.41
C VAL A 257 24.58 -18.58 -4.77
N CYS A 258 25.47 -18.20 -3.85
CA CYS A 258 26.28 -19.17 -3.10
C CYS A 258 25.42 -20.14 -2.28
N ALA A 259 24.34 -19.67 -1.66
CA ALA A 259 23.41 -20.50 -0.91
C ALA A 259 22.65 -21.49 -1.81
N ILE A 260 22.20 -21.07 -3.00
CA ILE A 260 21.54 -21.94 -3.98
C ILE A 260 22.48 -23.07 -4.41
N VAL A 261 23.72 -22.75 -4.77
CA VAL A 261 24.71 -23.73 -5.22
C VAL A 261 25.06 -24.69 -4.08
N GLY A 262 25.48 -24.17 -2.92
CA GLY A 262 25.87 -24.98 -1.77
C GLY A 262 24.72 -25.83 -1.20
N GLY A 263 23.52 -25.25 -1.12
CA GLY A 263 22.31 -25.95 -0.68
C GLY A 263 21.92 -27.09 -1.62
N THR A 264 21.95 -26.86 -2.94
CA THR A 264 21.62 -27.90 -3.92
C THR A 264 22.61 -29.07 -3.85
N PHE A 265 23.92 -28.81 -3.77
CA PHE A 265 24.93 -29.87 -3.64
C PHE A 265 24.76 -30.69 -2.36
N THR A 266 24.46 -30.03 -1.24
CA THR A 266 24.23 -30.71 0.04
C THR A 266 23.02 -31.63 -0.03
N VAL A 267 21.90 -31.15 -0.58
CA VAL A 267 20.67 -31.94 -0.74
C VAL A 267 20.88 -33.08 -1.73
N ALA A 268 21.55 -32.84 -2.85
CA ALA A 268 21.86 -33.88 -3.85
C ALA A 268 22.68 -35.02 -3.23
N GLY A 269 23.70 -34.71 -2.42
CA GLY A 269 24.51 -35.71 -1.74
C GLY A 269 23.73 -36.54 -0.71
N ILE A 270 22.81 -35.90 0.01
CA ILE A 270 21.91 -36.58 0.95
C ILE A 270 20.99 -37.55 0.18
N VAL A 271 20.37 -37.08 -0.90
CA VAL A 271 19.45 -37.88 -1.73
C VAL A 271 20.19 -39.07 -2.36
N ASP A 272 21.38 -38.85 -2.92
CA ASP A 272 22.20 -39.91 -3.50
C ASP A 272 22.58 -40.96 -2.45
N SER A 273 22.99 -40.53 -1.25
CA SER A 273 23.31 -41.43 -0.13
C SER A 273 22.11 -42.29 0.28
N PHE A 274 20.91 -41.70 0.35
CA PHE A 274 19.67 -42.42 0.65
C PHE A 274 19.31 -43.43 -0.45
N ILE A 275 19.39 -43.04 -1.72
CA ILE A 275 19.09 -43.92 -2.86
C ILE A 275 20.07 -45.10 -2.91
N PHE A 276 21.36 -44.83 -2.71
CA PHE A 276 22.38 -45.88 -2.66
C PHE A 276 22.12 -46.87 -1.53
N THR A 277 21.86 -46.38 -0.31
CA THR A 277 21.56 -47.24 0.86
C THR A 277 20.29 -48.07 0.63
N ALA A 278 19.24 -47.46 0.08
CA ALA A 278 18.01 -48.16 -0.25
C ALA A 278 18.25 -49.26 -1.30
N SER A 279 19.00 -48.96 -2.37
CA SER A 279 19.33 -49.93 -3.42
C SER A 279 20.13 -51.13 -2.88
N GLU A 280 21.09 -50.89 -1.97
CA GLU A 280 21.85 -51.94 -1.28
C GLU A 280 20.94 -52.83 -0.43
N ILE A 281 20.01 -52.23 0.32
CA ILE A 281 19.04 -52.95 1.17
C ILE A 281 18.12 -53.82 0.30
N PHE A 282 17.54 -53.26 -0.78
CA PHE A 282 16.68 -54.01 -1.70
C PHE A 282 17.41 -55.19 -2.35
N LYS A 283 18.66 -54.99 -2.76
CA LYS A 283 19.50 -56.04 -3.34
C LYS A 283 19.81 -57.15 -2.33
N LYS A 284 20.00 -56.81 -1.05
CA LYS A 284 20.15 -57.80 0.04
C LYS A 284 18.85 -58.59 0.30
N PHE A 285 17.69 -57.95 0.21
CA PHE A 285 16.39 -58.62 0.29
C PHE A 285 16.14 -59.59 -0.87
N GLU A 286 16.46 -59.22 -2.12
CA GLU A 286 16.31 -60.09 -3.30
C GLU A 286 17.23 -61.32 -3.26
N LEU A 287 18.43 -61.18 -2.70
CA LEU A 287 19.39 -62.29 -2.59
C LEU A 287 19.08 -63.26 -1.44
N GLY A 288 17.98 -63.08 -0.70
CA GLY A 288 17.49 -64.01 0.32
C GLY A 288 18.42 -64.20 1.53
N LYS A 289 19.49 -63.41 1.66
CA LYS A 289 20.37 -63.44 2.83
C LYS A 289 19.77 -62.59 3.94
N GLN A 290 18.88 -63.19 4.73
CA GLN A 290 18.62 -62.71 6.08
C GLN A 290 19.72 -63.22 7.01
N SER A 291 20.78 -62.43 7.13
CA SER A 291 21.60 -62.29 8.34
C SER A 291 22.58 -61.14 8.19
#